data_AF-A0A1C5YDX5-F1
#
_entry.id   AF-A0A1C5YDX5-F1
#
_cell.length_a   1.000
_cell.length_b   1.000
_cell.length_c   1.000
_cell.angle_alpha   90.00
_cell.angle_beta   90.00
_cell.angle_gamma   90.00
#
_symmetry.space_group_name_H-M   'P 1'
#
loop_
_entity.id
_entity.type
_entity.pdbx_description
1 polymer ?
#
loop_
_entity_poly.entity_id
_entity_poly.type
_entity_poly.pdbx_seq_one_letter_code
_entity_poly.pdbx_strand_id
1 'polypeptide(L)'
;MNPNILNKNPLMFFDRAVNAQRSQLLTVMADAVSECRTAADQAAELNETGQVGLLRLAEVWSAIRAKEGMGGLILEGTEAKILSDVVAQFYAYLSGCMFNDPVGMAIYAELHYMMSSLMLGEWFE
;
A
#
# COMPACT_ATOMS: atom_id res chain seq x y z
N MET A 1 -34.50 10.96 20.69
CA MET A 1 -33.20 11.23 20.02
C MET A 1 -32.68 12.56 20.53
N ASN A 2 -31.41 12.66 20.91
CA ASN A 2 -30.85 13.94 21.37
C ASN A 2 -30.83 14.94 20.19
N PRO A 3 -31.47 16.12 20.29
CA PRO A 3 -31.58 17.08 19.18
C PRO A 3 -30.21 17.58 18.68
N ASN A 4 -29.18 17.55 19.53
CA ASN A 4 -27.81 17.91 19.15
C ASN A 4 -27.14 16.90 18.20
N ILE A 5 -27.72 15.71 17.99
CA ILE A 5 -27.20 14.68 17.07
C ILE A 5 -27.29 15.14 15.61
N LEU A 6 -28.30 15.93 15.24
CA LEU A 6 -28.47 16.42 13.87
C LEU A 6 -27.33 17.36 13.41
N ASN A 7 -26.57 17.91 14.36
CA ASN A 7 -25.41 18.77 14.11
C ASN A 7 -24.07 18.01 14.16
N LYS A 8 -24.09 16.68 14.35
CA LYS A 8 -22.87 15.86 14.38
C LYS A 8 -22.52 15.39 12.98
N ASN A 9 -21.22 15.25 12.71
CA ASN A 9 -20.72 14.66 11.48
C ASN A 9 -21.17 13.18 11.40
N PRO A 10 -22.03 12.81 10.44
CA PRO A 10 -22.48 11.43 10.29
C PRO A 10 -21.34 10.48 9.86
N LEU A 11 -20.25 11.02 9.30
CA LEU A 11 -19.09 10.25 8.84
C LEU A 11 -18.05 9.99 9.93
N MET A 12 -18.30 10.38 11.19
CA MET A 12 -17.29 10.27 12.26
C MET A 12 -16.69 8.86 12.44
N PHE A 13 -17.45 7.80 12.15
CA PHE A 13 -16.95 6.42 12.23
C PHE A 13 -16.10 6.05 11.01
N PHE A 14 -16.50 6.51 9.82
CA PHE A 14 -15.73 6.34 8.60
C PHE A 14 -14.38 7.05 8.70
N ASP A 15 -14.38 8.33 9.13
CA ASP A 15 -13.16 9.11 9.32
C ASP A 15 -12.20 8.40 10.30
N ARG A 16 -12.73 7.85 11.41
CA ARG A 16 -11.93 7.09 12.38
C ARG A 16 -11.38 5.80 11.80
N ALA A 17 -12.18 5.07 11.03
CA ALA A 17 -11.76 3.81 10.44
C ALA A 17 -10.67 4.03 9.37
N VAL A 18 -10.83 5.01 8.50
CA VAL A 18 -9.82 5.41 7.51
C VAL A 18 -8.51 5.78 8.19
N ASN A 19 -8.56 6.61 9.24
CA ASN A 19 -7.36 7.01 9.97
C ASN A 19 -6.67 5.80 10.64
N ALA A 20 -7.42 4.95 11.33
CA ALA A 20 -6.88 3.77 11.99
C ALA A 20 -6.21 2.82 11.00
N GLN A 21 -6.87 2.53 9.88
CA GLN A 21 -6.39 1.62 8.87
C GLN A 21 -5.16 2.16 8.13
N ARG A 22 -5.16 3.46 7.78
CA ARG A 22 -3.99 4.11 7.20
C ARG A 22 -2.80 4.06 8.16
N SER A 23 -2.99 4.36 9.44
CA SER A 23 -1.91 4.29 10.44
C SER A 23 -1.34 2.88 10.57
N GLN A 24 -2.19 1.86 10.64
CA GLN A 24 -1.75 0.45 10.71
C GLN A 24 -0.98 0.05 9.45
N LEU A 25 -1.50 0.40 8.27
CA LEU A 25 -0.84 0.11 6.99
C LEU A 25 0.54 0.77 6.93
N LEU A 26 0.66 2.05 7.29
CA LEU A 26 1.95 2.75 7.26
C LEU A 26 2.99 2.09 8.16
N THR A 27 2.59 1.55 9.32
CA THR A 27 3.51 0.78 10.18
C THR A 27 4.02 -0.46 9.49
N VAL A 28 3.15 -1.32 8.97
CA VAL A 28 3.55 -2.57 8.29
C VAL A 28 4.36 -2.27 7.03
N MET A 29 4.00 -1.20 6.29
CA MET A 29 4.72 -0.79 5.10
C MET A 29 6.14 -0.31 5.40
N ALA A 30 6.38 0.37 6.53
CA ALA A 30 7.72 0.79 6.89
C ALA A 30 8.67 -0.41 7.04
N ASP A 31 8.19 -1.49 7.67
CA ASP A 31 8.92 -2.74 7.79
C ASP A 31 9.10 -3.41 6.42
N ALA A 32 8.03 -3.48 5.61
CA ALA A 32 8.08 -4.04 4.25
C ALA A 32 9.06 -3.31 3.33
N VAL A 33 9.17 -1.98 3.43
CA VAL A 33 10.17 -1.20 2.69
C VAL A 33 11.59 -1.66 3.03
N SER A 34 11.86 -1.88 4.32
CA SER A 34 13.18 -2.34 4.78
C SER A 34 13.48 -3.77 4.31
N GLU A 35 12.48 -4.66 4.40
CA GLU A 35 12.61 -6.05 3.99
C GLU A 35 12.85 -6.17 2.48
N CYS A 36 12.03 -5.51 1.66
CA CYS A 36 12.21 -5.51 0.21
C CYS A 36 13.57 -4.95 -0.21
N ARG A 37 14.09 -3.93 0.49
CA ARG A 37 15.42 -3.39 0.20
C ARG A 37 16.50 -4.43 0.45
N THR A 38 16.38 -5.16 1.56
CA THR A 38 17.31 -6.23 1.92
C THR A 38 17.25 -7.37 0.90
N ALA A 39 16.05 -7.78 0.50
CA ALA A 39 15.83 -8.77 -0.55
C ALA A 39 16.42 -8.32 -1.90
N ALA A 40 16.27 -7.04 -2.26
CA ALA A 40 16.88 -6.47 -3.46
C ALA A 40 18.42 -6.46 -3.41
N ASP A 41 19.01 -6.07 -2.28
CA ASP A 41 20.46 -6.06 -2.06
C ASP A 41 21.06 -7.47 -2.10
N GLN A 42 20.29 -8.47 -1.67
CA GLN A 42 20.65 -9.89 -1.73
C GLN A 42 20.33 -10.56 -3.07
N ALA A 43 19.70 -9.83 -4.00
CA ALA A 43 19.18 -10.36 -5.26
C ALA A 43 18.28 -11.59 -5.06
N ALA A 44 17.43 -11.57 -4.03
CA ALA A 44 16.45 -12.61 -3.79
C ALA A 44 15.50 -12.75 -4.98
N GLU A 45 15.09 -13.99 -5.26
CA GLU A 45 14.12 -14.29 -6.32
C GLU A 45 12.71 -14.31 -5.73
N LEU A 46 11.76 -13.75 -6.49
CA LEU A 46 10.35 -13.86 -6.13
C LEU A 46 9.83 -15.22 -6.55
N ASN A 47 9.06 -15.84 -5.66
CA ASN A 47 8.27 -17.00 -6.01
C ASN A 47 7.00 -16.58 -6.78
N GLU A 48 6.18 -17.54 -7.20
CA GLU A 48 4.94 -17.27 -7.96
C GLU A 48 4.00 -16.28 -7.23
N THR A 49 3.84 -16.44 -5.91
CA THR A 49 3.02 -15.54 -5.09
C THR A 49 3.60 -14.13 -5.09
N GLY A 50 4.92 -14.00 -4.93
CA GLY A 50 5.63 -12.74 -4.97
C GLY A 50 5.49 -12.02 -6.31
N GLN A 51 5.61 -12.74 -7.42
CA GLN A 51 5.46 -12.17 -8.76
C GLN A 51 4.03 -11.67 -9.03
N VAL A 52 3.01 -12.44 -8.63
CA VAL A 52 1.60 -12.01 -8.72
C VAL A 52 1.34 -10.80 -7.82
N GLY A 53 1.89 -10.81 -6.60
CA GLY A 53 1.83 -9.69 -5.67
C GLY A 53 2.45 -8.41 -6.24
N LEU A 54 3.65 -8.53 -6.83
CA LEU A 54 4.35 -7.42 -7.49
C LEU A 54 3.53 -6.84 -8.65
N LEU A 55 2.98 -7.69 -9.52
CA LEU A 55 2.12 -7.24 -10.62
C LEU A 55 0.93 -6.44 -10.09
N ARG A 56 0.27 -6.94 -9.05
CA ARG A 56 -0.88 -6.25 -8.46
C ARG A 56 -0.50 -4.90 -7.85
N LEU A 57 0.65 -4.80 -7.17
CA LEU A 57 1.16 -3.53 -6.67
C LEU A 57 1.43 -2.55 -7.81
N ALA A 58 2.06 -3.00 -8.89
CA ALA A 58 2.35 -2.17 -10.07
C ALA A 58 1.07 -1.65 -10.74
N GLU A 59 0.02 -2.47 -10.84
CA GLU A 59 -1.29 -2.06 -11.36
C GLU A 59 -1.94 -0.97 -10.50
N VAL A 60 -2.04 -1.21 -9.19
CA VAL A 60 -2.65 -0.25 -8.25
C VAL A 60 -1.88 1.06 -8.28
N TRP A 61 -0.55 1.00 -8.30
CA TRP A 61 0.29 2.19 -8.36
C TRP A 61 0.13 2.95 -9.67
N SER A 62 0.06 2.23 -10.79
CA SER A 62 -0.19 2.84 -12.11
C SER A 62 -1.53 3.56 -12.16
N ALA A 63 -2.58 2.99 -11.56
CA ALA A 63 -3.89 3.61 -11.48
C ALA A 63 -3.87 4.90 -10.63
N ILE A 64 -3.17 4.88 -9.50
CA ILE A 64 -2.97 6.08 -8.66
C ILE A 64 -2.22 7.16 -9.45
N ARG A 65 -1.11 6.79 -10.10
CA ARG A 65 -0.31 7.74 -10.89
C ARG A 65 -1.09 8.34 -12.06
N ALA A 66 -1.92 7.55 -12.73
CA ALA A 66 -2.79 8.04 -13.79
C ALA A 66 -3.81 9.05 -13.25
N LYS A 67 -4.45 8.76 -12.11
CA LYS A 67 -5.41 9.66 -11.46
C LYS A 67 -4.78 10.98 -11.02
N GLU A 68 -3.54 10.92 -10.55
CA GLU A 68 -2.78 12.08 -10.05
C GLU A 68 -2.01 12.82 -11.17
N GLY A 69 -2.12 12.38 -12.44
CA GLY A 69 -1.44 13.02 -13.57
C GLY A 69 0.10 12.85 -13.55
N MET A 70 0.61 11.86 -12.81
CA MET A 70 2.05 11.65 -12.60
C MET A 70 2.75 10.89 -13.75
N GLY A 71 2.04 10.51 -14.81
CA GLY A 71 2.59 9.74 -15.94
C GLY A 71 2.73 8.24 -15.66
N GLY A 72 3.34 7.51 -16.61
CA GLY A 72 3.45 6.05 -16.58
C GLY A 72 4.46 5.50 -15.56
N LEU A 73 4.23 4.26 -15.13
CA LEU A 73 5.15 3.52 -14.25
C LEU A 73 6.33 2.96 -15.04
N ILE A 74 7.55 3.29 -14.60
CA ILE A 74 8.79 2.76 -15.15
C ILE A 74 9.30 1.71 -14.16
N LEU A 75 9.45 0.47 -14.63
CA LEU A 75 9.95 -0.66 -13.85
C LEU A 75 11.29 -1.10 -14.45
N GLU A 76 12.38 -0.93 -13.71
CA GLU A 76 13.72 -1.25 -14.17
C GLU A 76 14.51 -2.04 -13.12
N GLY A 77 15.19 -3.10 -13.55
CA GLY A 77 16.02 -3.95 -12.70
C GLY A 77 15.42 -5.33 -12.47
N THR A 78 15.91 -6.01 -11.44
CA THR A 78 15.41 -7.32 -11.01
C THR A 78 14.05 -7.19 -10.33
N GLU A 79 13.30 -8.29 -10.26
CA GLU A 79 11.96 -8.30 -9.63
C GLU A 79 12.00 -7.81 -8.18
N ALA A 80 12.99 -8.23 -7.38
CA ALA A 80 13.16 -7.75 -6.01
C ALA A 80 13.45 -6.23 -5.95
N LYS A 81 14.23 -5.68 -6.89
CA LYS A 81 14.49 -4.24 -6.95
C LYS A 81 13.23 -3.47 -7.32
N ILE A 82 12.49 -3.96 -8.31
CA ILE A 82 11.21 -3.38 -8.74
C ILE A 82 10.21 -3.39 -7.56
N LEU A 83 10.12 -4.51 -6.83
CA LEU A 83 9.28 -4.62 -5.64
C LEU A 83 9.67 -3.61 -4.56
N SER A 84 10.97 -3.52 -4.24
CA SER A 84 11.50 -2.52 -3.30
C SER A 84 11.10 -1.10 -3.69
N ASP A 85 11.27 -0.74 -4.96
CA ASP A 85 10.96 0.60 -5.44
C ASP A 85 9.46 0.91 -5.38
N VAL A 86 8.60 -0.05 -5.77
CA VAL A 86 7.14 0.13 -5.74
C VAL A 86 6.61 0.25 -4.30
N VAL A 87 7.06 -0.61 -3.38
CA VAL A 87 6.64 -0.55 -1.98
C VAL A 87 7.08 0.76 -1.32
N ALA A 88 8.30 1.23 -1.60
CA ALA A 88 8.79 2.52 -1.12
C ALA A 88 7.99 3.71 -1.67
N GLN A 89 7.61 3.67 -2.95
CA GLN A 89 6.78 4.70 -3.57
C GLN A 89 5.38 4.76 -2.95
N PHE A 90 4.73 3.61 -2.72
CA PHE A 90 3.46 3.57 -2.00
C PHE A 90 3.58 4.14 -0.60
N TYR A 91 4.62 3.76 0.15
CA TYR A 91 4.81 4.23 1.52
C TYR A 91 4.99 5.75 1.56
N ALA A 92 5.80 6.30 0.66
CA ALA A 92 6.00 7.74 0.53
C ALA A 92 4.70 8.47 0.17
N TYR A 93 3.95 7.95 -0.81
CA TYR A 93 2.67 8.55 -1.23
C TYR A 93 1.64 8.51 -0.10
N LEU A 94 1.44 7.37 0.54
CA LEU A 94 0.46 7.21 1.62
C LEU A 94 0.85 7.94 2.91
N SER A 95 2.14 8.27 3.09
CA SER A 95 2.59 9.13 4.18
C SER A 95 2.15 10.58 4.00
N GLY A 96 2.11 11.08 2.75
CA GLY A 96 1.69 12.44 2.41
C GLY A 96 0.23 12.60 1.99
N CYS A 97 -0.41 11.51 1.54
CA CYS A 97 -1.76 11.52 0.98
C CYS A 97 -2.70 10.58 1.75
N MET A 98 -3.98 10.93 1.78
CA MET A 98 -5.02 10.14 2.42
C MET A 98 -6.19 9.95 1.47
N PHE A 99 -6.62 8.71 1.28
CA PHE A 99 -7.86 8.43 0.59
C PHE A 99 -9.03 8.57 1.57
N ASN A 100 -10.01 9.39 1.19
CA ASN A 100 -11.16 9.74 2.04
C ASN A 100 -12.48 9.19 1.49
N ASP A 101 -12.41 8.13 0.70
CA ASP A 101 -13.56 7.50 0.07
C ASP A 101 -13.53 5.97 0.29
N PRO A 102 -14.68 5.29 0.16
CA PRO A 102 -14.76 3.84 0.40
C PRO A 102 -13.85 3.01 -0.52
N VAL A 103 -13.57 3.46 -1.75
CA VAL A 103 -12.66 2.75 -2.67
C VAL A 103 -11.23 2.84 -2.13
N GLY A 104 -10.83 4.01 -1.65
CA GLY A 104 -9.59 4.21 -0.92
C GLY A 104 -9.41 3.29 0.28
N MET A 105 -10.49 3.05 1.02
CA MET A 105 -10.47 2.13 2.16
C MET A 105 -10.27 0.66 1.73
N ALA A 106 -10.84 0.26 0.59
CA ALA A 106 -10.58 -1.06 0.01
C ALA A 106 -9.11 -1.22 -0.41
N ILE A 107 -8.51 -0.18 -1.01
CA ILE A 107 -7.08 -0.16 -1.34
C ILE A 107 -6.24 -0.32 -0.08
N TYR A 108 -6.57 0.37 1.03
CA TYR A 108 -5.86 0.17 2.30
C TYR A 108 -5.97 -1.26 2.81
N ALA A 109 -7.09 -1.93 2.63
CA ALA A 109 -7.30 -3.30 3.11
C ALA A 109 -6.46 -4.30 2.30
N GLU A 110 -6.51 -4.17 0.97
CA GLU A 110 -5.74 -5.00 0.05
C GLU A 110 -4.24 -4.83 0.27
N LEU A 111 -3.76 -3.57 0.30
CA LEU A 111 -2.34 -3.29 0.57
C LEU A 111 -1.92 -3.83 1.93
N HIS A 112 -2.73 -3.68 2.98
CA HIS A 112 -2.37 -4.20 4.30
C HIS A 112 -2.21 -5.72 4.29
N TYR A 113 -3.10 -6.45 3.61
CA TYR A 113 -2.98 -7.89 3.46
C TYR A 113 -1.71 -8.27 2.69
N MET A 114 -1.45 -7.60 1.55
CA MET A 114 -0.28 -7.85 0.72
C MET A 114 1.04 -7.61 1.49
N MET A 115 1.15 -6.49 2.21
CA MET A 115 2.35 -6.19 3.02
C MET A 115 2.51 -7.20 4.17
N SER A 116 1.41 -7.65 4.78
CA SER A 116 1.49 -8.65 5.84
C SER A 116 1.98 -10.00 5.31
N SER A 117 1.46 -10.44 4.17
CA SER A 117 1.91 -11.67 3.46
C SER A 117 3.38 -11.59 3.08
N LEU A 118 3.81 -10.43 2.53
CA LEU A 118 5.22 -10.16 2.22
C LEU A 118 6.10 -10.26 3.46
N MET A 119 5.70 -9.64 4.57
CA MET A 119 6.45 -9.66 5.84
C MET A 119 6.49 -11.03 6.51
N LEU A 120 5.58 -11.93 6.18
CA LEU A 120 5.65 -13.34 6.59
C LEU A 120 6.64 -14.15 5.75
N GLY A 121 7.30 -13.54 4.77
CA GLY A 121 8.27 -14.19 3.88
C GLY A 121 7.62 -14.99 2.76
N GLU A 122 6.31 -14.85 2.53
CA GLU A 122 5.57 -15.71 1.58
C GLU A 122 5.89 -15.41 0.10
N TRP A 123 6.65 -14.35 -0.19
CA TRP A 123 6.84 -13.82 -1.54
C TRP A 123 8.20 -14.18 -2.16
N PHE A 124 9.14 -14.65 -1.35
CA PHE A 124 10.50 -14.99 -1.78
C PHE A 124 10.70 -16.51 -1.74
N GLU A 125 11.69 -17.01 -2.48
CA GLU A 125 12.14 -18.42 -2.45
C GLU A 125 12.92 -18.79 -1.17
#